data_AF-A0A1H1HHD7-F1
#
_entry.id   AF-A0A1H1HHD7-F1
#
_cell.length_a   1.000
_cell.length_b   1.000
_cell.length_c   1.000
_cell.angle_alpha   90.00
_cell.angle_beta   90.00
_cell.angle_gamma   90.00
#
_symmetry.space_group_name_H-M   'P 1'
#
loop_
_entity.id
_entity.type
_entity.pdbx_description
1 polymer ?
#
loop_
_entity_poly.entity_id
_entity_poly.type
_entity_poly.pdbx_seq_one_letter_code
_entity_poly.pdbx_strand_id
1 'polypeptide(L)'
;MNVKTAFAAVVVAVAAASAALAPGIGAAQTQQPESRAELYRRNLLAARDVPCRTNASCAALGVAALEAGRIDDAQTLVAMEAALAEATVMQAAEDNSPKASSSARARATMALVHLGDVQLKLGALSNARAYYRSAISRAGDFPNDALLSRAVDAAQARLDAIAHKSLVKGVPPDGARFTRYMFFGASNRIDVKPVKGRRGVYRIDGEFVYPTVDVAGQPGANLGNLSAYVRFYGGVARVPLTDVGSAAPVDATAKIGNLAAYDKHEDKCLIEFVLSAPETLDVRTYGSVLHCGFGHNVSADGRYYLMTGF
;
A
#
# COMPACT_ATOMS: atom_id res chain seq x y z
N MET A 1 18.43 -89.36 37.20
CA MET A 1 18.41 -88.79 38.57
C MET A 1 17.01 -88.28 38.88
N ASN A 2 16.69 -88.10 40.16
CA ASN A 2 15.33 -88.11 40.68
C ASN A 2 14.70 -86.69 40.80
N VAL A 3 13.36 -86.64 40.96
CA VAL A 3 12.58 -85.66 41.75
C VAL A 3 12.06 -84.34 41.09
N LYS A 4 10.71 -84.30 40.89
CA LYS A 4 9.69 -83.24 41.18
C LYS A 4 9.79 -81.87 40.47
N THR A 5 8.75 -81.06 40.17
CA THR A 5 7.27 -81.00 40.37
C THR A 5 6.73 -79.81 39.51
N ALA A 6 5.45 -79.60 39.14
CA ALA A 6 4.23 -80.42 39.00
C ALA A 6 3.08 -79.54 38.40
N PHE A 7 1.93 -80.15 38.05
CA PHE A 7 0.65 -79.57 37.54
C PHE A 7 0.70 -78.93 36.13
N ALA A 8 -0.10 -79.29 35.10
CA ALA A 8 -1.53 -79.64 34.98
C ALA A 8 -2.48 -78.41 35.09
N ALA A 9 -3.51 -78.20 34.24
CA ALA A 9 -3.91 -78.86 32.99
C ALA A 9 -5.08 -78.10 32.30
N VAL A 10 -5.12 -78.05 30.95
CA VAL A 10 -6.34 -77.96 30.07
C VAL A 10 -7.18 -76.65 30.20
N VAL A 11 -7.71 -75.98 29.16
CA VAL A 11 -8.68 -76.37 28.10
C VAL A 11 -8.41 -75.57 26.81
N VAL A 12 -8.61 -76.21 25.64
CA VAL A 12 -8.70 -75.52 24.33
C VAL A 12 -10.15 -75.11 24.05
N ALA A 13 -10.37 -73.85 23.66
CA ALA A 13 -11.63 -73.43 23.03
C ALA A 13 -11.35 -72.43 21.90
N VAL A 14 -11.55 -72.88 20.65
CA VAL A 14 -11.57 -72.03 19.46
C VAL A 14 -13.03 -71.77 19.09
N ALA A 15 -13.46 -70.50 19.04
CA ALA A 15 -14.41 -70.00 18.04
C ALA A 15 -14.78 -68.51 18.24
N ALA A 16 -14.58 -67.75 17.16
CA ALA A 16 -15.49 -66.74 16.61
C ALA A 16 -15.91 -65.45 17.37
N ALA A 17 -16.02 -64.40 16.53
CA ALA A 17 -16.89 -63.23 16.62
C ALA A 17 -16.37 -61.92 17.27
N SER A 18 -16.17 -60.94 16.38
CA SER A 18 -16.58 -59.53 16.60
C SER A 18 -15.80 -58.67 17.61
N ALA A 19 -14.48 -58.56 17.44
CA ALA A 19 -13.75 -57.39 17.97
C ALA A 19 -14.05 -56.16 17.12
N ALA A 20 -14.64 -55.14 17.75
CA ALA A 20 -15.24 -53.96 17.13
C ALA A 20 -14.38 -53.26 16.05
N LEU A 21 -15.05 -52.89 14.94
CA LEU A 21 -14.65 -51.75 14.13
C LEU A 21 -14.72 -50.50 15.02
N ALA A 22 -13.59 -50.12 15.63
CA ALA A 22 -13.46 -48.79 16.18
C ALA A 22 -13.61 -47.80 15.01
N PRO A 23 -14.60 -46.89 15.02
CA PRO A 23 -14.61 -45.81 14.05
C PRO A 23 -13.34 -45.00 14.34
N GLY A 24 -12.38 -45.07 13.42
CA GLY A 24 -11.26 -44.14 13.43
C GLY A 24 -11.86 -42.77 13.38
N ILE A 25 -11.81 -42.04 14.50
CA ILE A 25 -12.19 -40.64 14.56
C ILE A 25 -11.14 -39.96 13.69
N GLY A 26 -11.45 -39.83 12.41
CA GLY A 26 -10.77 -38.91 11.54
C GLY A 26 -10.89 -37.58 12.24
N ALA A 27 -9.76 -37.08 12.75
CA ALA A 27 -9.64 -35.69 13.08
C ALA A 27 -9.95 -34.97 11.77
N ALA A 28 -11.19 -34.50 11.63
CA ALA A 28 -11.52 -33.54 10.62
C ALA A 28 -10.52 -32.42 10.85
N GLN A 29 -9.55 -32.31 9.94
CA GLN A 29 -8.70 -31.15 9.88
C GLN A 29 -9.68 -30.01 9.72
N THR A 30 -9.93 -29.29 10.81
CA THR A 30 -10.58 -28.00 10.76
C THR A 30 -9.69 -27.19 9.87
N GLN A 31 -10.09 -27.06 8.59
CA GLN A 31 -9.40 -26.22 7.64
C GLN A 31 -9.31 -24.87 8.34
N GLN A 32 -8.08 -24.47 8.68
CA GLN A 32 -7.87 -23.15 9.23
C GLN A 32 -8.49 -22.19 8.21
N PRO A 33 -9.35 -21.26 8.64
CA PRO A 33 -9.98 -20.32 7.72
C PRO A 33 -8.86 -19.67 6.90
N GLU A 34 -8.99 -19.75 5.57
CA GLU A 34 -7.93 -19.32 4.64
C GLU A 34 -7.48 -17.89 5.00
N SER A 35 -6.16 -17.68 5.05
CA SER A 35 -5.59 -16.37 5.40
C SER A 35 -6.09 -15.30 4.43
N ARG A 36 -6.27 -14.05 4.88
CA ARG A 36 -6.78 -13.00 3.98
C ARG A 36 -5.79 -12.73 2.86
N ALA A 37 -4.50 -12.96 3.10
CA ALA A 37 -3.48 -12.92 2.08
C ALA A 37 -3.64 -14.00 1.00
N GLU A 38 -3.95 -15.24 1.35
CA GLU A 38 -4.17 -16.31 0.36
C GLU A 38 -5.50 -16.12 -0.38
N LEU A 39 -6.56 -15.65 0.30
CA LEU A 39 -7.82 -15.25 -0.34
C LEU A 39 -7.59 -14.14 -1.39
N TYR A 40 -6.87 -13.08 -1.00
CA TYR A 40 -6.51 -11.98 -1.91
C TYR A 40 -5.63 -12.44 -3.07
N ARG A 41 -4.60 -13.25 -2.79
CA ARG A 41 -3.73 -13.86 -3.81
C ARG A 41 -4.53 -14.72 -4.78
N ARG A 42 -5.48 -15.52 -4.31
CA ARG A 42 -6.37 -16.32 -5.17
C ARG A 42 -7.21 -15.43 -6.06
N ASN A 43 -7.76 -14.32 -5.55
CA ASN A 43 -8.55 -13.38 -6.33
C ASN A 43 -7.71 -12.68 -7.43
N LEU A 44 -6.47 -12.29 -7.13
CA LEU A 44 -5.52 -11.79 -8.15
C LEU A 44 -5.24 -12.82 -9.26
N LEU A 45 -5.22 -14.10 -8.92
CA LEU A 45 -4.90 -15.21 -9.82
C LEU A 45 -6.14 -15.90 -10.43
N ALA A 46 -7.34 -15.38 -10.20
CA ALA A 46 -8.61 -15.97 -10.64
C ALA A 46 -8.93 -15.69 -12.12
N ALA A 47 -8.33 -14.66 -12.71
CA ALA A 47 -8.43 -14.40 -14.15
C ALA A 47 -7.80 -15.56 -14.95
N ARG A 48 -8.30 -15.83 -16.15
CA ARG A 48 -7.72 -16.87 -17.02
C ARG A 48 -6.33 -16.47 -17.55
N ASP A 49 -6.19 -15.19 -17.89
CA ASP A 49 -5.03 -14.63 -18.59
C ASP A 49 -4.11 -13.86 -17.64
N VAL A 50 -3.71 -14.50 -16.53
CA VAL A 50 -2.75 -13.90 -15.59
C VAL A 50 -1.35 -13.89 -16.23
N PRO A 51 -0.67 -12.73 -16.36
CA PRO A 51 0.62 -12.65 -17.05
C PRO A 51 1.77 -13.37 -16.31
N CYS A 52 1.61 -13.61 -15.00
CA CYS A 52 2.59 -14.25 -14.13
C CYS A 52 1.92 -14.67 -12.80
N ARG A 53 2.42 -15.70 -12.11
CA ARG A 53 1.75 -16.29 -10.91
C ARG A 53 2.50 -16.08 -9.59
N THR A 54 3.73 -15.58 -9.62
CA THR A 54 4.55 -15.26 -8.45
C THR A 54 5.23 -13.91 -8.64
N ASN A 55 5.40 -13.14 -7.57
CA ASN A 55 6.11 -11.86 -7.59
C ASN A 55 7.46 -11.95 -8.32
N ALA A 56 8.27 -12.99 -8.03
CA ALA A 56 9.56 -13.20 -8.71
C ALA A 56 9.43 -13.45 -10.22
N SER A 57 8.42 -14.22 -10.67
CA SER A 57 8.17 -14.44 -12.11
C SER A 57 7.72 -13.14 -12.80
N CYS A 58 6.89 -12.35 -12.14
CA CYS A 58 6.43 -11.05 -12.64
C CYS A 58 7.59 -10.06 -12.78
N ALA A 59 8.45 -9.96 -11.76
CA ALA A 59 9.64 -9.11 -11.79
C ALA A 59 10.57 -9.47 -12.95
N ALA A 60 10.92 -10.75 -13.09
CA ALA A 60 11.84 -11.21 -14.15
C ALA A 60 11.28 -10.98 -15.55
N LEU A 61 9.99 -11.31 -15.77
CA LEU A 61 9.33 -11.09 -17.06
C LEU A 61 9.13 -9.60 -17.34
N GLY A 62 8.80 -8.79 -16.33
CA GLY A 62 8.60 -7.35 -16.45
C GLY A 62 9.87 -6.60 -16.84
N VAL A 63 11.00 -6.92 -16.18
CA VAL A 63 12.33 -6.41 -16.56
C VAL A 63 12.69 -6.85 -17.98
N ALA A 64 12.52 -8.13 -18.33
CA ALA A 64 12.82 -8.61 -19.68
C ALA A 64 11.94 -7.98 -20.77
N ALA A 65 10.67 -7.68 -20.48
CA ALA A 65 9.79 -6.93 -21.37
C ALA A 65 10.26 -5.48 -21.53
N LEU A 66 10.68 -4.83 -20.45
CA LEU A 66 11.19 -3.46 -20.44
C LEU A 66 12.52 -3.30 -21.20
N GLU A 67 13.41 -4.28 -21.08
CA GLU A 67 14.66 -4.37 -21.85
C GLU A 67 14.40 -4.58 -23.34
N ALA A 68 13.41 -5.42 -23.68
CA ALA A 68 12.96 -5.65 -25.05
C ALA A 68 12.08 -4.51 -25.62
N GLY A 69 11.86 -3.42 -24.87
CA GLY A 69 11.05 -2.27 -25.31
C GLY A 69 9.55 -2.51 -25.37
N ARG A 70 9.04 -3.63 -24.84
CA ARG A 70 7.60 -3.94 -24.75
C ARG A 70 7.04 -3.29 -23.47
N ILE A 71 6.79 -1.98 -23.55
CA ILE A 71 6.48 -1.17 -22.37
C ILE A 71 5.11 -1.53 -21.77
N ASP A 72 4.10 -1.82 -22.59
CA ASP A 72 2.76 -2.19 -22.14
C ASP A 72 2.74 -3.55 -21.42
N ASP A 73 3.49 -4.54 -21.94
CA ASP A 73 3.77 -5.82 -21.28
C ASP A 73 4.43 -5.57 -19.92
N ALA A 74 5.50 -4.77 -19.89
CA ALA A 74 6.26 -4.47 -18.68
C ALA A 74 5.38 -3.78 -17.62
N GLN A 75 4.55 -2.81 -18.02
CA GLN A 75 3.60 -2.14 -17.13
C GLN A 75 2.61 -3.14 -16.52
N THR A 76 2.06 -4.04 -17.33
CA THR A 76 1.11 -5.07 -16.89
C THR A 76 1.76 -6.09 -15.93
N LEU A 77 2.97 -6.54 -16.27
CA LEU A 77 3.76 -7.49 -15.47
C LEU A 77 4.19 -6.91 -14.12
N VAL A 78 4.67 -5.67 -14.12
CA VAL A 78 5.13 -4.99 -12.89
C VAL A 78 3.95 -4.57 -12.00
N ALA A 79 2.79 -4.23 -12.56
CA ALA A 79 1.57 -4.03 -11.76
C ALA A 79 1.18 -5.32 -11.01
N MET A 80 1.25 -6.48 -11.67
CA MET A 80 1.04 -7.79 -11.03
C MET A 80 2.16 -8.15 -10.05
N GLU A 81 3.41 -7.77 -10.32
CA GLU A 81 4.53 -7.91 -9.38
C GLU A 81 4.22 -7.21 -8.04
N ALA A 82 3.75 -5.96 -8.10
CA ALA A 82 3.42 -5.15 -6.94
C ALA A 82 2.28 -5.80 -6.13
N ALA A 83 1.15 -6.13 -6.77
CA ALA A 83 0.01 -6.73 -6.09
C ALA A 83 0.37 -8.07 -5.40
N LEU A 84 1.18 -8.92 -6.04
CA LEU A 84 1.67 -10.16 -5.44
C LEU A 84 2.72 -9.94 -4.34
N ALA A 85 3.50 -8.86 -4.39
CA ALA A 85 4.38 -8.48 -3.28
C ALA A 85 3.56 -8.08 -2.05
N GLU A 86 2.48 -7.33 -2.25
CA GLU A 86 1.60 -6.85 -1.18
C GLU A 86 0.81 -7.99 -0.53
N ALA A 87 0.35 -8.98 -1.32
CA ALA A 87 -0.16 -10.24 -0.79
C ALA A 87 0.88 -10.94 0.11
N THR A 88 2.16 -10.92 -0.29
CA THR A 88 3.25 -11.48 0.52
C THR A 88 3.50 -10.68 1.80
N VAL A 89 3.34 -9.35 1.77
CA VAL A 89 3.44 -8.48 2.97
C VAL A 89 2.30 -8.79 3.94
N MET A 90 1.08 -8.99 3.44
CA MET A 90 -0.06 -9.39 4.27
C MET A 90 0.17 -10.75 4.92
N GLN A 91 0.56 -11.76 4.15
CA GLN A 91 0.82 -13.12 4.67
C GLN A 91 1.89 -13.09 5.77
N ALA A 92 2.99 -12.36 5.56
CA ALA A 92 4.05 -12.23 6.55
C ALA A 92 3.62 -11.53 7.86
N ALA A 93 2.64 -10.62 7.77
CA ALA A 93 2.03 -9.99 8.94
C ALA A 93 1.06 -10.94 9.67
N GLU A 94 0.24 -11.70 8.94
CA GLU A 94 -0.65 -12.73 9.51
C GLU A 94 0.15 -13.85 10.20
N ASP A 95 1.25 -14.31 9.58
CA ASP A 95 2.20 -15.29 10.14
C ASP A 95 3.06 -14.74 11.29
N ASN A 96 2.98 -13.43 11.59
CA ASN A 96 3.80 -12.74 12.59
C ASN A 96 5.32 -13.03 12.44
N SER A 97 5.82 -13.10 11.20
CA SER A 97 7.18 -13.59 10.89
C SER A 97 8.12 -12.46 10.47
N PRO A 98 9.02 -11.95 11.35
CA PRO A 98 9.84 -10.77 11.05
C PRO A 98 10.75 -10.93 9.83
N LYS A 99 11.26 -12.15 9.60
CA LYS A 99 12.09 -12.48 8.44
C LYS A 99 11.28 -12.46 7.14
N ALA A 100 10.05 -12.99 7.16
CA ALA A 100 9.17 -12.93 5.99
C ALA A 100 8.78 -11.48 5.70
N SER A 101 8.46 -10.69 6.73
CA SER A 101 8.06 -9.28 6.58
C SER A 101 9.17 -8.44 5.96
N SER A 102 10.43 -8.62 6.36
CA SER A 102 11.58 -7.95 5.74
C SER A 102 11.72 -8.29 4.26
N SER A 103 11.65 -9.58 3.90
CA SER A 103 11.72 -10.01 2.51
C SER A 103 10.54 -9.51 1.66
N ALA A 104 9.33 -9.48 2.23
CA ALA A 104 8.13 -9.00 1.57
C ALA A 104 8.16 -7.48 1.33
N ARG A 105 8.58 -6.69 2.32
CA ARG A 105 8.78 -5.23 2.20
C ARG A 105 9.79 -4.88 1.13
N ALA A 106 10.91 -5.62 1.06
CA ALA A 106 11.92 -5.44 0.02
C ALA A 106 11.35 -5.68 -1.38
N ARG A 107 10.53 -6.74 -1.57
CA ARG A 107 9.85 -7.02 -2.85
C ARG A 107 8.85 -5.93 -3.25
N ALA A 108 7.99 -5.48 -2.32
CA ALA A 108 7.04 -4.42 -2.60
C ALA A 108 7.74 -3.09 -2.95
N THR A 109 8.90 -2.84 -2.33
CA THR A 109 9.72 -1.66 -2.62
C THR A 109 10.44 -1.79 -3.97
N MET A 110 10.92 -2.97 -4.35
CA MET A 110 11.47 -3.20 -5.70
C MET A 110 10.42 -3.07 -6.80
N ALA A 111 9.18 -3.52 -6.58
CA ALA A 111 8.10 -3.32 -7.54
C ALA A 111 7.82 -1.82 -7.80
N LEU A 112 7.94 -0.96 -6.78
CA LEU A 112 7.91 0.50 -6.99
C LEU A 112 9.09 1.00 -7.83
N VAL A 113 10.30 0.45 -7.67
CA VAL A 113 11.43 0.79 -8.54
C VAL A 113 11.16 0.37 -9.99
N HIS A 114 10.62 -0.81 -10.22
CA HIS A 114 10.27 -1.27 -11.57
C HIS A 114 9.13 -0.43 -12.19
N LEU A 115 8.13 0.02 -11.41
CA LEU A 115 7.13 0.98 -11.88
C LEU A 115 7.78 2.32 -12.28
N GLY A 116 8.77 2.78 -11.52
CA GLY A 116 9.58 3.94 -11.88
C GLY A 116 10.36 3.75 -13.18
N ASP A 117 10.97 2.58 -13.37
CA ASP A 117 11.72 2.23 -14.60
C ASP A 117 10.79 2.14 -15.84
N VAL A 118 9.55 1.66 -15.69
CA VAL A 118 8.49 1.73 -16.72
C VAL A 118 8.18 3.19 -17.09
N GLN A 119 7.91 4.03 -16.09
CA GLN A 119 7.62 5.46 -16.32
C GLN A 119 8.81 6.21 -16.94
N LEU A 120 10.04 5.82 -16.60
CA LEU A 120 11.25 6.36 -17.20
C LEU A 120 11.36 6.01 -18.69
N LYS A 121 11.01 4.78 -19.09
CA LYS A 121 10.96 4.39 -20.51
C LYS A 121 9.85 5.10 -21.29
N LEU A 122 8.73 5.42 -20.64
CA LEU A 122 7.67 6.27 -21.21
C LEU A 122 8.07 7.76 -21.30
N GLY A 123 9.25 8.15 -20.80
CA GLY A 123 9.68 9.55 -20.74
C GLY A 123 8.98 10.39 -19.66
N ALA A 124 8.12 9.77 -18.83
CA ALA A 124 7.35 10.41 -17.77
C ALA A 124 8.23 10.65 -16.52
N LEU A 125 9.21 11.55 -16.64
CA LEU A 125 10.24 11.80 -15.63
C LEU A 125 9.69 12.12 -14.24
N SER A 126 8.62 12.93 -14.12
CA SER A 126 7.99 13.23 -12.83
C SER A 126 7.37 11.97 -12.21
N ASN A 127 6.70 11.12 -13.01
CA ASN A 127 6.12 9.85 -12.55
C ASN A 127 7.21 8.87 -12.09
N ALA A 128 8.31 8.77 -12.84
CA ALA A 128 9.46 7.95 -12.46
C ALA A 128 10.03 8.39 -11.10
N ARG A 129 10.26 9.71 -10.92
CA ARG A 129 10.68 10.28 -9.63
C ARG A 129 9.67 10.04 -8.51
N ALA A 130 8.36 10.11 -8.78
CA ALA A 130 7.33 9.82 -7.79
C ALA A 130 7.41 8.38 -7.29
N TYR A 131 7.61 7.41 -8.18
CA TYR A 131 7.80 6.01 -7.81
C TYR A 131 9.10 5.76 -7.03
N TYR A 132 10.24 6.28 -7.50
CA TYR A 132 11.52 6.11 -6.79
C TYR A 132 11.48 6.76 -5.40
N ARG A 133 10.92 7.97 -5.26
CA ARG A 133 10.76 8.63 -3.96
C ARG A 133 9.77 7.91 -3.05
N SER A 134 8.72 7.30 -3.60
CA SER A 134 7.81 6.42 -2.86
C SER A 134 8.54 5.19 -2.30
N ALA A 135 9.39 4.54 -3.10
CA ALA A 135 10.24 3.44 -2.65
C ALA A 135 11.20 3.88 -1.54
N ILE A 136 11.92 4.99 -1.71
CA ILE A 136 12.83 5.56 -0.70
C ILE A 136 12.10 5.86 0.61
N SER A 137 10.88 6.41 0.55
CA SER A 137 10.11 6.76 1.76
C SER A 137 9.84 5.57 2.70
N ARG A 138 9.80 4.34 2.17
CA ARG A 138 9.57 3.11 2.96
C ARG A 138 10.71 2.83 3.96
N ALA A 139 11.90 3.39 3.74
CA ALA A 139 13.02 3.25 4.66
C ALA A 139 12.73 3.85 6.04
N GLY A 140 11.97 4.95 6.10
CA GLY A 140 11.62 5.64 7.35
C GLY A 140 10.71 4.80 8.25
N ASP A 141 9.88 3.94 7.66
CA ASP A 141 8.97 3.05 8.38
C ASP A 141 9.72 1.89 9.07
N PHE A 142 10.91 1.50 8.55
CA PHE A 142 11.66 0.31 9.00
C PHE A 142 13.20 0.54 8.99
N PRO A 143 13.73 1.44 9.86
CA PRO A 143 15.08 2.01 9.74
C PRO A 143 16.28 1.05 9.95
N ASN A 144 16.07 -0.27 10.11
CA ASN A 144 17.12 -1.27 10.27
C ASN A 144 16.92 -2.52 9.37
N ASP A 145 16.06 -2.44 8.36
CA ASP A 145 15.74 -3.58 7.48
C ASP A 145 16.73 -3.69 6.31
N ALA A 146 17.76 -4.52 6.47
CA ALA A 146 18.84 -4.64 5.49
C ALA A 146 18.43 -5.19 4.10
N LEU A 147 17.30 -5.89 3.98
CA LEU A 147 16.77 -6.30 2.67
C LEU A 147 16.04 -5.14 2.00
N LEU A 148 15.28 -4.36 2.78
CA LEU A 148 14.66 -3.13 2.31
C LEU A 148 15.70 -2.09 1.87
N SER A 149 16.80 -1.94 2.60
CA SER A 149 17.89 -1.01 2.26
C SER A 149 18.39 -1.20 0.83
N ARG A 150 18.59 -2.44 0.36
CA ARG A 150 19.04 -2.70 -1.02
C ARG A 150 18.06 -2.21 -2.08
N ALA A 151 16.76 -2.30 -1.81
CA ALA A 151 15.72 -1.79 -2.71
C ALA A 151 15.67 -0.25 -2.71
N VAL A 152 15.91 0.35 -1.54
CA VAL A 152 16.02 1.80 -1.35
C VAL A 152 17.28 2.35 -2.05
N ASP A 153 18.42 1.66 -1.96
CA ASP A 153 19.67 2.03 -2.64
C ASP A 153 19.49 2.01 -4.17
N ALA A 154 18.78 1.00 -4.70
CA ALA A 154 18.42 0.94 -6.11
C ALA A 154 17.50 2.10 -6.52
N ALA A 155 16.47 2.40 -5.71
CA ALA A 155 15.59 3.53 -5.93
C ALA A 155 16.34 4.88 -5.90
N GLN A 156 17.30 5.05 -4.98
CA GLN A 156 18.13 6.24 -4.85
C GLN A 156 19.03 6.42 -6.07
N ALA A 157 19.74 5.38 -6.50
CA ALA A 157 20.59 5.42 -7.69
C ALA A 157 19.79 5.74 -8.97
N ARG A 158 18.57 5.20 -9.11
CA ARG A 158 17.66 5.55 -10.20
C ARG A 158 17.17 7.00 -10.13
N LEU A 159 16.81 7.48 -8.94
CA LEU A 159 16.39 8.86 -8.71
C LEU A 159 17.50 9.85 -9.07
N ASP A 160 18.73 9.63 -8.59
CA ASP A 160 19.87 10.55 -8.82
C ASP A 160 20.21 10.69 -10.31
N ALA A 161 20.09 9.61 -11.08
CA ALA A 161 20.25 9.62 -12.53
C ALA A 161 19.25 10.52 -13.29
N ILE A 162 18.13 10.92 -12.66
CA ILE A 162 17.08 11.76 -13.26
C ILE A 162 16.64 12.96 -12.42
N ALA A 163 17.24 13.18 -11.24
CA ALA A 163 16.77 14.15 -10.25
C ALA A 163 16.69 15.60 -10.76
N HIS A 164 17.62 15.97 -11.65
CA HIS A 164 17.75 17.32 -12.23
C HIS A 164 17.04 17.50 -13.58
N LYS A 165 16.55 16.41 -14.21
CA LYS A 165 16.05 16.42 -15.60
C LYS A 165 14.59 16.88 -15.64
N SER A 166 14.29 18.00 -16.30
CA SER A 166 12.91 18.51 -16.47
C SER A 166 12.13 18.56 -15.16
N LEU A 167 12.74 19.16 -14.12
CA LEU A 167 12.18 19.21 -12.77
C LEU A 167 11.08 20.29 -12.67
N VAL A 168 9.85 19.89 -12.34
CA VAL A 168 8.74 20.83 -12.17
C VAL A 168 8.86 21.58 -10.83
N LYS A 169 8.80 22.91 -10.90
CA LYS A 169 8.87 23.79 -9.71
C LYS A 169 7.50 24.41 -9.43
N GLY A 170 6.99 24.25 -8.21
CA GLY A 170 5.67 24.74 -7.81
C GLY A 170 4.52 23.94 -8.43
N VAL A 171 3.34 24.57 -8.51
CA VAL A 171 2.14 24.01 -9.17
C VAL A 171 2.12 24.48 -10.62
N PRO A 172 2.00 23.59 -11.63
CA PRO A 172 1.93 23.96 -13.05
C PRO A 172 0.69 24.83 -13.39
N PRO A 173 0.71 25.55 -14.53
CA PRO A 173 -0.41 26.38 -14.98
C PRO A 173 -1.72 25.61 -15.20
N ASP A 174 -1.65 24.34 -15.59
CA ASP A 174 -2.81 23.47 -15.81
C ASP A 174 -3.21 22.69 -14.55
N GLY A 175 -2.50 22.91 -13.44
CA GLY A 175 -2.62 22.20 -12.18
C GLY A 175 -1.60 21.09 -11.98
N ALA A 176 -1.65 20.45 -10.82
CA ALA A 176 -0.82 19.33 -10.41
C ALA A 176 -1.70 18.18 -9.89
N ARG A 177 -1.24 16.94 -10.04
CA ARG A 177 -1.72 15.81 -9.24
C ARG A 177 -0.58 15.29 -8.38
N PHE A 178 -0.76 15.31 -7.08
CA PHE A 178 0.18 14.71 -6.13
C PHE A 178 -0.40 13.38 -5.64
N THR A 179 0.39 12.33 -5.75
CA THR A 179 -0.02 10.96 -5.43
C THR A 179 0.87 10.38 -4.34
N ARG A 180 0.28 9.63 -3.40
CA ARG A 180 0.99 8.79 -2.43
C ARG A 180 0.50 7.35 -2.61
N TYR A 181 1.40 6.47 -3.03
CA TYR A 181 1.09 5.04 -3.16
C TYR A 181 0.84 4.42 -1.78
N MET A 182 -0.28 3.70 -1.64
CA MET A 182 -0.71 3.07 -0.39
C MET A 182 -0.31 1.59 -0.40
N PHE A 183 -1.31 0.70 -0.39
CA PHE A 183 -1.20 -0.74 -0.54
C PHE A 183 -2.32 -1.28 -1.44
N PHE A 184 -2.17 -2.50 -1.96
CA PHE A 184 -3.11 -3.23 -2.82
C PHE A 184 -3.43 -2.47 -4.12
N GLY A 185 -2.40 -1.85 -4.71
CA GLY A 185 -2.51 -0.99 -5.89
C GLY A 185 -3.22 0.36 -5.67
N ALA A 186 -3.70 0.65 -4.46
CA ALA A 186 -4.41 1.89 -4.15
C ALA A 186 -3.45 3.08 -3.91
N SER A 187 -3.98 4.29 -4.01
CA SER A 187 -3.22 5.53 -3.79
C SER A 187 -4.08 6.64 -3.20
N ASN A 188 -3.55 7.40 -2.24
CA ASN A 188 -4.10 8.71 -1.92
C ASN A 188 -3.71 9.70 -3.01
N ARG A 189 -4.61 10.63 -3.34
CA ARG A 189 -4.48 11.57 -4.45
C ARG A 189 -4.92 12.97 -4.04
N ILE A 190 -4.20 13.98 -4.52
CA ILE A 190 -4.50 15.39 -4.32
C ILE A 190 -4.34 16.11 -5.66
N ASP A 191 -5.44 16.50 -6.30
CA ASP A 191 -5.41 17.41 -7.43
C ASP A 191 -5.39 18.86 -6.94
N VAL A 192 -4.47 19.68 -7.46
CA VAL A 192 -4.34 21.12 -7.18
C VAL A 192 -4.52 21.89 -8.47
N LYS A 193 -5.70 22.50 -8.67
CA LYS A 193 -6.09 23.17 -9.93
C LYS A 193 -6.20 24.68 -9.73
N PRO A 194 -5.59 25.54 -10.56
CA PRO A 194 -5.78 26.99 -10.43
C PRO A 194 -7.22 27.39 -10.77
N VAL A 195 -7.79 28.33 -10.02
CA VAL A 195 -9.18 28.75 -10.21
C VAL A 195 -9.26 29.89 -11.23
N LYS A 196 -9.94 29.63 -12.35
CA LYS A 196 -10.16 30.63 -13.43
C LYS A 196 -10.72 31.93 -12.85
N GLY A 197 -10.07 33.05 -13.14
CA GLY A 197 -10.46 34.38 -12.65
C GLY A 197 -10.01 34.74 -11.22
N ARG A 198 -9.58 33.79 -10.37
CA ARG A 198 -9.09 34.06 -9.01
C ARG A 198 -7.57 33.87 -8.93
N ARG A 199 -6.79 34.91 -9.29
CA ARG A 199 -5.30 34.84 -9.28
C ARG A 199 -4.76 34.37 -7.92
N GLY A 200 -3.89 33.36 -7.95
CA GLY A 200 -3.25 32.78 -6.76
C GLY A 200 -4.16 31.91 -5.89
N VAL A 201 -5.42 31.68 -6.29
CA VAL A 201 -6.33 30.74 -5.63
C VAL A 201 -6.32 29.42 -6.39
N TYR A 202 -6.24 28.32 -5.64
CA TYR A 202 -6.29 26.97 -6.16
C TYR A 202 -7.48 26.23 -5.55
N ARG A 203 -8.07 25.31 -6.31
CA ARG A 203 -8.95 24.27 -5.79
C ARG A 203 -8.09 23.05 -5.49
N ILE A 204 -8.14 22.58 -4.25
CA ILE A 204 -7.63 21.27 -3.85
C ILE A 204 -8.81 20.30 -3.84
N ASP A 205 -8.68 19.21 -4.58
CA ASP A 205 -9.55 18.03 -4.50
C ASP A 205 -8.69 16.87 -3.96
N GLY A 206 -8.99 16.37 -2.77
CA GLY A 206 -8.30 15.26 -2.12
C GLY A 206 -9.16 14.00 -2.07
N GLU A 207 -8.59 12.87 -2.48
CA GLU A 207 -9.17 11.54 -2.42
C GLU A 207 -8.22 10.66 -1.57
N PHE A 208 -8.66 10.29 -0.37
CA PHE A 208 -7.88 9.54 0.60
C PHE A 208 -8.50 8.16 0.80
N VAL A 209 -7.66 7.12 0.81
CA VAL A 209 -8.08 5.73 0.87
C VAL A 209 -7.33 5.01 1.99
N TYR A 210 -8.04 4.23 2.79
CA TYR A 210 -7.44 3.21 3.64
C TYR A 210 -7.80 1.84 3.05
N PRO A 211 -6.87 1.19 2.32
CA PRO A 211 -7.14 -0.09 1.66
C PRO A 211 -7.40 -1.19 2.67
N THR A 212 -8.40 -2.00 2.39
CA THR A 212 -8.77 -3.17 3.18
C THR A 212 -8.89 -4.39 2.28
N VAL A 213 -8.87 -5.56 2.89
CA VAL A 213 -9.25 -6.82 2.25
C VAL A 213 -10.29 -7.47 3.16
N ASP A 214 -11.45 -7.80 2.64
CA ASP A 214 -12.55 -8.34 3.43
C ASP A 214 -12.33 -9.82 3.81
N VAL A 215 -13.33 -10.44 4.44
CA VAL A 215 -13.29 -11.85 4.86
C VAL A 215 -13.41 -12.84 3.68
N ALA A 216 -13.69 -12.37 2.46
CA ALA A 216 -13.70 -13.14 1.22
C ALA A 216 -12.44 -12.87 0.36
N GLY A 217 -11.48 -12.09 0.86
CA GLY A 217 -10.27 -11.69 0.14
C GLY A 217 -10.49 -10.62 -0.91
N GLN A 218 -11.66 -9.99 -0.97
CA GLN A 218 -11.93 -8.93 -1.95
C GLN A 218 -11.28 -7.62 -1.49
N PRO A 219 -10.65 -6.85 -2.40
CA PRO A 219 -10.12 -5.54 -2.07
C PRO A 219 -11.28 -4.56 -1.81
N GLY A 220 -11.20 -3.86 -0.70
CA GLY A 220 -12.07 -2.75 -0.34
C GLY A 220 -11.25 -1.53 0.06
N ALA A 221 -11.92 -0.42 0.38
CA ALA A 221 -11.29 0.73 0.99
C ALA A 221 -12.29 1.51 1.82
N ASN A 222 -11.83 2.04 2.96
CA ASN A 222 -12.50 3.18 3.58
C ASN A 222 -12.05 4.44 2.83
N LEU A 223 -12.95 5.39 2.63
CA LEU A 223 -12.72 6.59 1.83
C LEU A 223 -12.83 7.86 2.69
N GLY A 224 -12.10 8.90 2.30
CA GLY A 224 -12.22 10.24 2.85
C GLY A 224 -11.94 11.25 1.75
N ASN A 225 -12.83 12.22 1.57
CA ASN A 225 -12.73 13.19 0.49
C ASN A 225 -12.60 14.60 1.05
N LEU A 226 -11.87 15.46 0.35
CA LEU A 226 -11.75 16.88 0.65
C LEU A 226 -11.93 17.70 -0.62
N SER A 227 -12.68 18.81 -0.54
CA SER A 227 -12.64 19.83 -1.58
C SER A 227 -12.55 21.20 -0.93
N ALA A 228 -11.56 22.00 -1.32
CA ALA A 228 -11.31 23.32 -0.73
C ALA A 228 -10.71 24.33 -1.72
N TYR A 229 -11.09 25.59 -1.60
CA TYR A 229 -10.40 26.71 -2.22
C TYR A 229 -9.31 27.23 -1.27
N VAL A 230 -8.07 27.33 -1.74
CA VAL A 230 -6.92 27.68 -0.91
C VAL A 230 -6.04 28.76 -1.55
N ARG A 231 -5.19 29.38 -0.73
CA ARG A 231 -4.03 30.15 -1.16
C ARG A 231 -2.78 29.60 -0.46
N PHE A 232 -1.71 29.41 -1.23
CA PHE A 232 -0.41 29.03 -0.68
C PHE A 232 0.36 30.27 -0.22
N TYR A 233 0.45 30.46 1.09
CA TYR A 233 1.24 31.51 1.73
C TYR A 233 2.62 30.96 2.08
N GLY A 234 3.66 31.37 1.34
CA GLY A 234 5.02 30.83 1.54
C GLY A 234 5.14 29.33 1.27
N GLY A 235 4.34 28.80 0.34
CA GLY A 235 4.28 27.36 0.03
C GLY A 235 3.34 26.57 0.94
N VAL A 236 2.66 27.20 1.91
CA VAL A 236 1.75 26.55 2.87
C VAL A 236 0.30 26.97 2.63
N ALA A 237 -0.60 25.99 2.48
CA ALA A 237 -2.05 26.18 2.54
C ALA A 237 -2.61 25.41 3.75
N ARG A 238 -3.67 25.93 4.39
CA ARG A 238 -4.25 25.35 5.62
C ARG A 238 -5.77 25.35 5.51
N VAL A 239 -6.38 24.18 5.63
CA VAL A 239 -7.82 23.97 5.45
C VAL A 239 -8.42 23.52 6.78
N PRO A 240 -9.16 24.40 7.49
CA PRO A 240 -9.92 23.99 8.68
C PRO A 240 -11.18 23.24 8.25
N LEU A 241 -11.47 22.11 8.90
CA LEU A 241 -12.67 21.32 8.66
C LEU A 241 -13.66 21.60 9.79
N THR A 242 -14.68 22.40 9.48
CA THR A 242 -15.68 22.89 10.45
C THR A 242 -17.09 22.37 10.18
N ASP A 243 -17.37 21.86 8.98
CA ASP A 243 -18.68 21.28 8.59
C ASP A 243 -18.48 20.12 7.61
N VAL A 244 -18.39 18.89 8.12
CA VAL A 244 -18.17 17.69 7.29
C VAL A 244 -19.41 17.29 6.47
N GLY A 245 -20.56 17.95 6.67
CA GLY A 245 -21.80 17.71 5.93
C GLY A 245 -21.98 18.53 4.65
N SER A 246 -21.09 19.51 4.38
CA SER A 246 -21.19 20.39 3.22
C SER A 246 -20.69 19.72 1.94
N ALA A 247 -21.56 19.60 0.93
CA ALA A 247 -21.14 19.22 -0.43
C ALA A 247 -20.41 20.35 -1.19
N ALA A 248 -20.42 21.59 -0.66
CA ALA A 248 -19.70 22.72 -1.25
C ALA A 248 -18.23 22.75 -0.79
N PRO A 249 -17.27 23.13 -1.66
CA PRO A 249 -15.87 23.26 -1.28
C PRO A 249 -15.65 24.30 -0.18
N VAL A 250 -14.83 23.97 0.82
CA VAL A 250 -14.44 24.87 1.92
C VAL A 250 -13.66 26.06 1.37
N ASP A 251 -14.05 27.32 1.64
CA ASP A 251 -13.18 28.47 1.33
C ASP A 251 -12.15 28.68 2.46
N ALA A 252 -10.97 28.14 2.22
CA ALA A 252 -9.78 28.25 3.06
C ALA A 252 -8.73 29.17 2.42
N THR A 253 -9.16 30.26 1.77
CA THR A 253 -8.25 31.24 1.17
C THR A 253 -7.67 32.25 2.16
N ALA A 254 -8.15 32.27 3.42
CA ALA A 254 -7.62 33.11 4.48
C ALA A 254 -6.30 32.54 5.06
N LYS A 255 -5.37 33.42 5.47
CA LYS A 255 -4.10 33.00 6.07
C LYS A 255 -4.28 32.64 7.55
N ILE A 256 -4.31 31.34 7.86
CA ILE A 256 -4.24 30.84 9.24
C ILE A 256 -2.77 30.85 9.69
N GLY A 257 -2.37 31.80 10.53
CA GLY A 257 -1.00 31.89 11.06
C GLY A 257 -0.79 31.04 12.32
N ASN A 258 -1.71 31.16 13.29
CA ASN A 258 -1.66 30.49 14.59
C ASN A 258 -2.35 29.12 14.54
N LEU A 259 -1.65 28.07 14.96
CA LEU A 259 -2.17 26.69 15.01
C LEU A 259 -2.64 26.26 16.41
N ALA A 260 -2.44 27.07 17.46
CA ALA A 260 -2.78 26.72 18.84
C ALA A 260 -4.27 26.40 19.05
N ALA A 261 -5.15 26.89 18.16
CA ALA A 261 -6.58 26.57 18.20
C ALA A 261 -6.91 25.13 17.75
N TYR A 262 -5.95 24.39 17.18
CA TYR A 262 -6.08 23.03 16.64
C TYR A 262 -5.12 22.03 17.28
N ASP A 263 -3.95 22.47 17.76
CA ASP A 263 -2.97 21.58 18.38
C ASP A 263 -3.57 20.86 19.60
N LYS A 264 -3.53 19.52 19.58
CA LYS A 264 -4.11 18.61 20.59
C LYS A 264 -5.61 18.82 20.90
N HIS A 265 -6.35 19.49 20.01
CA HIS A 265 -7.79 19.62 20.13
C HIS A 265 -8.50 18.40 19.53
N GLU A 266 -9.20 17.63 20.36
CA GLU A 266 -9.91 16.43 19.91
C GLU A 266 -11.15 16.73 19.08
N ASP A 267 -11.73 17.94 19.21
CA ASP A 267 -12.98 18.40 18.60
C ASP A 267 -12.82 19.07 17.22
N LYS A 268 -11.58 19.21 16.75
CA LYS A 268 -11.25 20.01 15.55
C LYS A 268 -10.32 19.27 14.61
N CYS A 269 -10.38 19.65 13.33
CA CYS A 269 -9.37 19.26 12.34
C CYS A 269 -8.94 20.46 11.50
N LEU A 270 -7.63 20.54 11.24
CA LEU A 270 -7.04 21.38 10.21
C LEU A 270 -6.02 20.57 9.42
N ILE A 271 -6.09 20.64 8.09
CA ILE A 271 -5.15 19.97 7.20
C ILE A 271 -4.22 21.01 6.59
N GLU A 272 -2.93 20.86 6.86
CA GLU A 272 -1.85 21.67 6.27
C GLU A 272 -1.28 20.97 5.03
N PHE A 273 -1.17 21.72 3.95
CA PHE A 273 -0.56 21.33 2.68
C PHE A 273 0.69 22.17 2.45
N VAL A 274 1.85 21.52 2.40
CA VAL A 274 3.16 22.18 2.29
C VAL A 274 3.87 21.75 1.01
N LEU A 275 4.11 22.69 0.10
CA LEU A 275 4.98 22.51 -1.07
C LEU A 275 6.45 22.51 -0.61
N SER A 276 6.88 21.42 0.01
CA SER A 276 8.14 21.34 0.76
C SER A 276 9.38 21.22 -0.12
N ALA A 277 9.23 20.69 -1.33
CA ALA A 277 10.29 20.58 -2.33
C ALA A 277 9.68 20.52 -3.75
N PRO A 278 10.48 20.70 -4.83
CA PRO A 278 10.01 20.46 -6.18
C PRO A 278 9.34 19.09 -6.33
N GLU A 279 8.17 19.07 -6.97
CA GLU A 279 7.36 17.86 -7.17
C GLU A 279 6.95 17.13 -5.88
N THR A 280 6.93 17.82 -4.74
CA THR A 280 6.65 17.21 -3.42
C THR A 280 5.66 18.05 -2.64
N LEU A 281 4.62 17.38 -2.12
CA LEU A 281 3.59 17.95 -1.26
C LEU A 281 3.55 17.14 0.03
N ASP A 282 3.92 17.77 1.15
CA ASP A 282 3.76 17.18 2.48
C ASP A 282 2.42 17.62 3.06
N VAL A 283 1.68 16.66 3.63
CA VAL A 283 0.36 16.87 4.23
C VAL A 283 0.38 16.46 5.69
N ARG A 284 -0.21 17.29 6.56
CA ARG A 284 -0.27 17.08 8.00
C ARG A 284 -1.62 17.51 8.57
N THR A 285 -2.15 16.68 9.46
CA THR A 285 -3.36 16.96 10.22
C THR A 285 -2.99 17.53 11.58
N TYR A 286 -3.70 18.58 11.98
CA TYR A 286 -3.65 19.19 13.30
C TYR A 286 -5.02 19.03 13.97
N GLY A 287 -5.02 18.57 15.22
CA GLY A 287 -6.22 18.16 15.95
C GLY A 287 -6.51 16.67 15.76
N SER A 288 -7.79 16.30 15.65
CA SER A 288 -8.23 14.91 15.55
C SER A 288 -8.54 14.49 14.12
N VAL A 289 -7.88 13.43 13.64
CA VAL A 289 -8.15 12.79 12.34
C VAL A 289 -9.62 12.34 12.24
N LEU A 290 -10.24 11.91 13.35
CA LEU A 290 -11.65 11.52 13.38
C LEU A 290 -12.58 12.71 13.09
N HIS A 291 -12.24 13.90 13.59
CA HIS A 291 -13.01 15.13 13.33
C HIS A 291 -12.67 15.80 11.98
N CYS A 292 -11.71 15.26 11.22
CA CYS A 292 -11.63 15.54 9.79
C CYS A 292 -12.79 14.90 9.00
N GLY A 293 -13.50 13.93 9.61
CA GLY A 293 -14.62 13.24 8.99
C GLY A 293 -14.24 12.37 7.79
N PHE A 294 -12.98 11.99 7.70
CA PHE A 294 -12.55 10.90 6.83
C PHE A 294 -13.01 9.55 7.41
N GLY A 295 -13.21 8.56 6.55
CA GLY A 295 -13.64 7.22 6.96
C GLY A 295 -12.67 6.55 7.93
N HIS A 296 -13.09 5.43 8.52
CA HIS A 296 -12.32 4.69 9.53
C HIS A 296 -10.88 4.38 9.06
N ASN A 297 -9.87 4.73 9.85
CA ASN A 297 -8.43 4.65 9.54
C ASN A 297 -7.94 5.47 8.33
N VAL A 298 -8.77 6.30 7.71
CA VAL A 298 -8.36 7.16 6.59
C VAL A 298 -7.67 8.40 7.14
N SER A 299 -6.48 8.69 6.63
CA SER A 299 -5.75 9.93 6.92
C SER A 299 -5.22 10.54 5.62
N ALA A 300 -5.21 11.87 5.57
CA ALA A 300 -4.57 12.64 4.52
C ALA A 300 -3.04 12.71 4.70
N ASP A 301 -2.51 12.35 5.86
CA ASP A 301 -1.12 12.62 6.25
C ASP A 301 -0.08 11.87 5.41
N GLY A 302 1.05 12.53 5.22
CA GLY A 302 2.24 11.97 4.60
C GLY A 302 2.76 12.79 3.43
N ARG A 303 3.70 12.19 2.70
CA ARG A 303 4.36 12.81 1.55
C ARG A 303 3.78 12.29 0.25
N TYR A 304 3.44 13.22 -0.63
CA TYR A 304 2.88 12.98 -1.96
C TYR A 304 3.83 13.55 -3.02
N TYR A 305 3.86 12.92 -4.19
CA TYR A 305 4.76 13.28 -5.28
C TYR A 305 3.99 13.62 -6.55
N LEU A 306 4.49 14.59 -7.32
CA LEU A 306 3.86 15.01 -8.57
C LEU A 306 3.85 13.86 -9.58
N MET A 307 2.66 13.58 -10.11
CA MET A 307 2.46 12.71 -11.26
C MET A 307 1.69 13.47 -12.37
N THR A 308 1.93 13.11 -13.61
CA THR A 308 1.53 13.81 -14.84
C THR A 308 1.12 12.82 -15.93
N GLY A 309 0.20 13.21 -16.82
CA GLY A 309 -0.20 12.41 -17.99
C GLY A 309 -1.09 11.23 -17.61
N PHE A 310 -2.36 11.53 -17.30
CA PHE A 310 -3.42 10.56 -17.01
C PHE A 310 -4.62 10.81 -17.92
#